data_AF-A0A524CR19-F1
#
_entry.id   AF-A0A524CR19-F1
#
_cell.length_a   1.000
_cell.length_b   1.000
_cell.length_c   1.000
_cell.angle_alpha   90.00
_cell.angle_beta   90.00
_cell.angle_gamma   90.00
#
_symmetry.space_group_name_H-M   'P 1'
#
loop_
_entity.id
_entity.type
_entity.pdbx_description
1 polymer ?
#
loop_
_entity_poly.entity_id
_entity_poly.type
_entity_poly.pdbx_seq_one_letter_code
_entity_poly.pdbx_strand_id
1 'polypeptide(L)' 'MDVTEIPWSFFTTVAAFGVFFFSLNVYLLTLWLEHPWASPLWLIPTVVGLLGLIYSLYMVRVHQAELEAREHSTQ' A
#
# COMPACT_ATOMS: atom_id res chain seq x y z
N MET A 1 -28.05 -7.59 6.13
CA MET A 1 -26.64 -7.49 5.70
C MET A 1 -25.96 -6.64 6.74
N ASP A 2 -25.28 -7.28 7.70
CA ASP A 2 -24.37 -6.53 8.57
C ASP A 2 -23.36 -5.84 7.66
N VAL A 3 -23.37 -4.51 7.66
CA VAL A 3 -22.33 -3.71 7.04
C VAL A 3 -21.10 -4.00 7.88
N THR A 4 -20.41 -5.08 7.53
CA THR A 4 -19.09 -5.42 8.06
C THR A 4 -18.22 -4.27 7.60
N GLU A 5 -18.04 -3.29 8.49
CA GLU A 5 -17.25 -2.10 8.23
C GLU A 5 -15.89 -2.56 7.73
N ILE A 6 -15.63 -2.31 6.44
CA ILE A 6 -14.36 -2.65 5.85
C ILE A 6 -13.31 -1.87 6.64
N PRO A 7 -12.31 -2.55 7.22
CA PRO A 7 -11.36 -1.88 8.10
C PRO A 7 -10.61 -0.81 7.32
N TRP A 8 -10.37 0.34 7.95
CA TRP A 8 -9.68 1.47 7.32
C TRP A 8 -8.29 1.11 6.75
N SER A 9 -7.64 0.10 7.34
CA SER A 9 -6.40 -0.50 6.84
C SER A 9 -6.54 -1.05 5.41
N PHE A 10 -7.71 -1.55 5.02
CA PHE A 10 -7.97 -2.01 3.66
C PHE A 10 -7.93 -0.86 2.65
N PHE A 11 -8.62 0.25 2.92
CA PHE A 11 -8.65 1.41 2.03
C PHE A 11 -7.27 2.04 1.88
N THR A 12 -6.52 2.18 2.98
CA THR A 12 -5.16 2.71 2.95
C THR A 12 -4.20 1.80 2.17
N THR A 13 -4.38 0.48 2.27
CA THR A 13 -3.62 -0.50 1.47
C THR A 13 -3.92 -0.36 -0.02
N VAL A 14 -5.20 -0.31 -0.40
CA VAL A 14 -5.61 -0.13 -1.80
C VAL A 14 -5.09 1.20 -2.36
N ALA A 15 -5.17 2.29 -1.57
CA ALA A 15 -4.63 3.58 -1.96
C ALA A 15 -3.10 3.53 -2.15
N ALA A 16 -2.36 2.90 -1.24
CA ALA A 16 -0.91 2.74 -1.36
C ALA A 16 -0.52 1.93 -2.60
N PHE A 17 -1.26 0.84 -2.88
CA PHE A 17 -1.13 0.06 -4.13
C PHE A 17 -1.36 0.95 -5.35
N GLY A 18 -2.48 1.69 -5.37
CA GLY A 18 -2.81 2.58 -6.48
C GLY A 18 -1.72 3.61 -6.74
N VAL A 19 -1.28 4.32 -5.70
CA VAL A 19 -0.23 5.35 -5.81
C VAL A 19 1.10 4.76 -6.27
N PHE A 20 1.52 3.63 -5.69
CA PHE A 20 2.78 2.98 -6.04
C PHE A 20 2.78 2.54 -7.51
N PHE A 21 1.79 1.75 -7.91
CA PHE A 21 1.73 1.19 -9.26
C PHE A 21 1.49 2.28 -10.30
N PHE A 22 0.58 3.22 -10.05
CA PHE A 22 0.35 4.33 -10.98
C PHE A 22 1.62 5.14 -11.21
N SER A 23 2.29 5.58 -10.13
CA SER A 23 3.48 6.43 -10.24
C SER A 23 4.65 5.70 -10.91
N LEU A 24 4.86 4.42 -10.56
CA LEU A 24 5.89 3.60 -11.20
C LEU A 24 5.60 3.39 -12.70
N ASN A 25 4.36 3.09 -13.07
CA ASN A 25 3.99 2.89 -14.46
C ASN A 25 4.11 4.19 -15.27
N VAL A 26 3.68 5.33 -14.72
CA VAL A 26 3.86 6.63 -15.38
C VAL A 26 5.34 6.94 -15.57
N TYR A 27 6.18 6.71 -14.56
CA TYR A 27 7.62 6.91 -14.68
C TYR A 27 8.25 6.03 -15.77
N LEU A 28 7.96 4.73 -15.76
CA LEU A 28 8.49 3.79 -16.75
C LEU A 28 7.97 4.10 -18.16
N LEU A 29 6.68 4.39 -18.30
CA LEU A 29 6.07 4.69 -19.59
C LEU A 29 6.60 6.00 -20.17
N THR A 30 6.71 7.06 -19.35
CA THR A 30 7.25 8.34 -19.81
C THR A 30 8.73 8.22 -20.18
N LEU A 31 9.52 7.46 -19.43
CA LEU A 31 10.92 7.20 -19.75
C LEU A 31 11.07 6.37 -21.03
N TRP A 32 10.20 5.36 -21.23
CA TRP A 32 10.23 4.52 -22.43
C TRP A 32 9.77 5.25 -23.70
N LEU A 33 8.80 6.17 -23.59
CA LEU A 33 8.33 7.00 -24.70
C LEU A 33 9.21 8.23 -24.96
N GLU A 34 10.29 8.44 -24.19
CA GLU A 34 11.07 9.70 -24.17
C GLU A 34 10.16 10.94 -24.04
N HIS A 35 9.07 10.78 -23.27
CA HIS A 35 8.04 11.80 -23.15
C HIS A 35 8.60 13.02 -22.41
N PRO A 36 8.22 14.26 -22.76
CA PRO A 36 8.69 15.47 -22.07
C PRO A 36 8.32 15.56 -20.58
N TRP A 37 7.47 14.64 -20.09
CA TRP A 37 7.13 14.49 -18.66
C TRP A 37 7.93 13.39 -17.97
N ALA A 38 8.92 12.80 -18.63
CA ALA A 38 9.90 11.91 -18.03
C ALA A 38 10.74 12.69 -17.02
N SER A 39 10.22 12.78 -15.80
CA SER A 39 10.84 13.48 -14.71
C SER A 39 11.13 12.51 -13.57
N PRO A 40 12.33 12.57 -12.96
CA PRO A 40 12.64 11.83 -11.73
C PRO A 40 11.68 12.15 -10.57
N LEU A 41 10.91 13.25 -10.65
CA LEU A 41 9.89 13.61 -9.66
C LEU A 41 8.84 12.51 -9.46
N TRP A 42 8.56 11.68 -10.47
CA TRP A 42 7.64 10.54 -10.34
C TRP A 42 8.15 9.47 -9.36
N LEU A 43 9.44 9.44 -9.05
CA LEU A 43 10.00 8.53 -8.05
C LEU A 43 9.54 8.88 -6.63
N ILE A 44 9.21 10.15 -6.35
CA ILE A 44 8.77 10.59 -5.01
C ILE A 44 7.48 9.85 -4.60
N PRO A 45 6.36 9.96 -5.35
CA PRO A 45 5.14 9.23 -4.99
C PRO A 45 5.32 7.71 -5.10
N THR A 46 6.22 7.21 -5.95
CA THR A 46 6.58 5.79 -5.97
C THR A 46 7.21 5.34 -4.65
N VAL A 47 8.20 6.07 -4.12
CA VAL A 47 8.83 5.72 -2.83
C VAL A 47 7.82 5.84 -1.68
N VAL A 48 6.98 6.87 -1.69
CA VAL A 48 5.91 7.02 -0.68
C VAL A 48 4.93 5.85 -0.74
N GLY A 49 4.48 5.46 -1.94
CA GLY A 49 3.63 4.30 -2.15
C GLY A 49 4.28 3.01 -1.65
N LEU A 50 5.57 2.81 -1.93
CA LEU A 50 6.32 1.64 -1.46
C LEU A 50 6.39 1.56 0.06
N LEU A 51 6.70 2.67 0.74
CA LEU A 51 6.69 2.72 2.20
C LEU A 51 5.29 2.45 2.76
N GLY A 52 4.24 2.96 2.12
CA GLY A 52 2.85 2.65 2.47
C GLY A 52 2.52 1.16 2.36
N LEU A 53 3.00 0.49 1.31
CA LEU A 53 2.84 -0.95 1.14
C LEU A 53 3.58 -1.75 2.21
N ILE A 54 4.82 -1.37 2.54
CA ILE A 54 5.59 -1.99 3.62
C ILE A 54 4.86 -1.82 4.96
N TYR A 55 4.35 -0.63 5.23
CA TYR A 55 3.59 -0.35 6.45
C TYR A 55 2.29 -1.17 6.51
N SER A 56 1.59 -1.31 5.39
CA SER A 56 0.40 -2.17 5.30
C SER A 56 0.73 -3.63 5.66
N LEU A 57 1.80 -4.19 5.09
CA LEU A 57 2.25 -5.53 5.43
C LEU A 57 2.60 -5.68 6.91
N TYR A 58 3.27 -4.68 7.48
CA TYR A 58 3.60 -4.65 8.90
C TYR A 58 2.33 -4.69 9.77
N MET A 59 1.33 -3.86 9.45
CA MET A 59 0.05 -3.84 10.17
C MET A 59 -0.69 -5.18 10.12
N VAL A 60 -0.65 -5.89 8.98
CA VAL A 60 -1.25 -7.24 8.88
C VAL A 60 -0.55 -8.21 9.83
N ARG A 61 0.79 -8.17 9.90
CA ARG A 61 1.55 -9.05 10.82
C ARG A 61 1.28 -8.75 12.28
N VAL A 62 1.17 -7.46 12.64
CA VAL A 62 0.80 -7.05 14.00
C VAL A 62 -0.61 -7.56 14.33
N HIS A 63 -1.57 -7.40 13.42
CA HIS A 63 -2.94 -7.85 13.65
C HIS A 63 -3.05 -9.37 13.77
N GLN A 64 -2.28 -10.12 12.98
CA GLN A 64 -2.19 -11.58 13.12
C GLN A 64 -1.65 -11.98 14.50
N ALA A 65 -0.57 -11.34 14.97
CA ALA A 65 -0.01 -11.60 16.29
C ALA A 65 -0.98 -11.25 17.43
N GLU A 66 -1.78 -10.19 17.29
CA GLU A 66 -2.83 -9.84 18.25
C GLU A 66 -3.94 -10.88 18.32
N LEU A 67 -4.34 -11.46 17.18
CA LEU A 67 -5.36 -12.51 17.14
C LEU A 67 -4.87 -13.79 17.83
N GLU A 68 -3.64 -14.21 17.54
CA GLU A 68 -3.01 -15.38 18.18
C GLU A 68 -2.90 -15.21 19.71
N ALA A 69 -2.51 -14.01 20.17
CA ALA A 69 -2.42 -13.71 21.61
C ALA A 69 -3.79 -13.77 22.32
N ARG A 70 -4.86 -13.32 21.66
CA ARG A 70 -6.23 -13.39 22.21
C ARG A 70 -6.73 -14.83 22.31
N GLU A 71 -6.46 -15.63 21.29
CA GLU A 71 -6.83 -17.05 21.26
C GLU A 71 -6.19 -17.82 22.42
N HIS A 72 -4.90 -17.58 22.67
CA HIS A 72 -4.18 -18.16 23.82
C HIS A 72 -4.66 -17.68 25.18
N SER A 73 -5.18 -16.46 25.30
CA SER A 73 -5.70 -15.93 26.58
C SER A 73 -7.09 -16.44 26.97
N THR A 74 -7.80 -17.09 26.03
CA THR A 74 -9.18 -17.56 26.23
C THR A 74 -9.23 -19.07 26.56
N GLN A 75 -8.09 -19.78 26.48
CA GLN A 75 -7.90 -21.15 26.98
C GLN A 75 -7.33 -21.15 28.40
#